data_AF-A0A1C6IZS6-F1
#
_entry.id   AF-A0A1C6IZS6-F1
#
_cell.length_a   1.000
_cell.length_b   1.000
_cell.length_c   1.000
_cell.angle_alpha   90.00
_cell.angle_beta   90.00
_cell.angle_gamma   90.00
#
_symmetry.space_group_name_H-M   'P 1'
#
loop_
_entity.id
_entity.type
_entity.pdbx_description
1 polymer ?
#
loop_
_entity_poly.entity_id
_entity_poly.type
_entity_poly.pdbx_seq_one_letter_code
_entity_poly.pdbx_strand_id
1 'polypeptide(L)'
;MNDQFLQGVIFDWNRIDNDSYLKRIKAFKGIKKLDFNKAITFLVGENGSGKSTLLEALAVAHGFNPEGGTKNYVFSTHDTHSELCDAIRISQGYRKEKWGYFLRAESFYNVAAKEFE
;
A
#
# COMPACT_ATOMS: atom_id res chain seq x y z
N MET A 1 -11.36 -15.34 17.33
CA MET A 1 -11.62 -14.26 16.36
C MET A 1 -10.29 -13.84 15.76
N ASN A 2 -10.25 -13.37 14.50
CA ASN A 2 -9.03 -12.85 13.90
C ASN A 2 -8.84 -11.40 14.36
N ASP A 3 -7.80 -11.14 15.16
CA ASP A 3 -7.54 -9.83 15.77
C ASP A 3 -6.72 -8.89 14.88
N GLN A 4 -6.42 -9.30 13.64
CA GLN A 4 -5.66 -8.50 12.68
C GLN A 4 -6.47 -7.30 12.20
N PHE A 5 -5.86 -6.11 12.25
CA PHE A 5 -6.42 -4.87 11.71
C PHE A 5 -6.59 -4.96 10.20
N LEU A 6 -5.56 -5.46 9.50
CA LEU A 6 -5.56 -5.72 8.07
C LEU A 6 -5.76 -7.23 7.85
N GLN A 7 -6.86 -7.61 7.22
CA GLN A 7 -7.19 -9.02 6.96
C GLN A 7 -7.00 -9.42 5.50
N GLY A 8 -7.04 -8.44 4.59
CA GLY A 8 -6.85 -8.71 3.18
C GLY A 8 -6.95 -7.46 2.32
N VAL A 9 -6.74 -7.66 1.03
CA VAL A 9 -6.97 -6.67 -0.01
C VAL A 9 -7.67 -7.32 -1.19
N ILE A 10 -8.67 -6.63 -1.73
CA ILE A 10 -9.46 -7.05 -2.90
C ILE A 10 -9.09 -6.14 -4.06
N PHE A 11 -8.89 -6.70 -5.24
CA PHE A 11 -8.51 -5.98 -6.45
C PHE A 11 -9.72 -5.79 -7.38
N ASP A 12 -9.97 -4.56 -7.77
CA ASP A 12 -10.98 -4.14 -8.74
C ASP A 12 -10.30 -3.73 -10.05
N TRP A 13 -9.89 -4.73 -10.83
CA TRP A 13 -9.17 -4.52 -12.09
C TRP A 13 -9.96 -3.77 -13.17
N ASN A 14 -11.27 -3.59 -12.99
CA ASN A 14 -12.11 -2.78 -13.88
C ASN A 14 -11.79 -1.28 -13.75
N ARG A 15 -11.15 -0.86 -12.65
CA ARG A 15 -10.70 0.52 -12.42
C ARG A 15 -9.34 0.82 -13.05
N ILE A 16 -8.64 -0.20 -13.56
CA ILE A 16 -7.33 -0.05 -14.17
C ILE A 16 -7.47 -0.15 -15.69
N ASP A 17 -6.86 0.79 -16.41
CA ASP A 17 -6.82 0.78 -17.87
C ASP A 17 -6.23 -0.55 -18.41
N ASN A 18 -6.66 -1.01 -19.58
CA ASN A 18 -6.11 -2.23 -20.21
C ASN A 18 -4.63 -2.09 -20.59
N ASP A 19 -4.18 -0.87 -20.90
CA ASP A 19 -2.79 -0.58 -21.29
C ASP A 19 -1.89 -0.20 -20.09
N SER A 20 -2.46 -0.14 -18.88
CA SER A 20 -1.73 0.16 -17.66
C SER A 20 -0.61 -0.85 -17.40
N TYR A 21 0.55 -0.35 -16.96
CA TYR A 21 1.72 -1.18 -16.65
C TYR A 21 1.44 -2.20 -15.54
N LEU A 22 0.47 -1.92 -14.67
CA LEU A 22 0.06 -2.80 -13.59
C LEU A 22 -0.40 -4.17 -14.10
N LYS A 23 -1.06 -4.22 -15.27
CA LYS A 23 -1.49 -5.48 -15.91
C LYS A 23 -0.33 -6.26 -16.53
N ARG A 24 0.84 -5.64 -16.72
CA ARG A 24 2.07 -6.30 -17.20
C ARG A 24 2.87 -6.94 -16.06
N ILE A 25 2.61 -6.57 -14.80
CA ILE A 25 3.27 -7.18 -13.64
C ILE A 25 2.76 -8.61 -13.48
N LYS A 26 3.65 -9.59 -13.71
CA LYS A 26 3.30 -11.02 -13.64
C LYS A 26 2.66 -11.42 -12.30
N ALA A 27 3.14 -10.87 -11.20
CA ALA A 27 2.62 -11.16 -9.86
C ALA A 27 1.16 -10.72 -9.64
N PHE A 28 0.67 -9.77 -10.45
CA PHE A 28 -0.71 -9.29 -10.36
C PHE A 28 -1.67 -10.00 -11.32
N LYS A 29 -1.14 -10.84 -12.23
CA LYS A 29 -1.98 -11.50 -13.23
C LYS A 29 -2.95 -12.47 -12.55
N GLY A 30 -4.25 -12.20 -12.68
CA GLY A 30 -5.32 -13.05 -12.16
C GLY A 30 -5.55 -12.97 -10.65
N ILE A 31 -4.82 -12.09 -9.93
CA ILE A 31 -5.06 -11.90 -8.50
C ILE A 31 -6.39 -11.18 -8.30
N LYS A 32 -7.29 -11.75 -7.49
CA LYS A 32 -8.56 -11.10 -7.12
C LYS A 32 -8.55 -10.62 -5.68
N LYS A 33 -7.82 -11.34 -4.83
CA LYS A 33 -7.73 -11.10 -3.40
C LYS A 33 -6.36 -11.57 -2.91
N LEU A 34 -5.84 -10.88 -1.92
CA LEU A 34 -4.71 -11.31 -1.10
C LEU A 34 -5.14 -11.28 0.36
N ASP A 35 -4.98 -12.41 1.05
CA ASP A 35 -5.35 -12.55 2.46
C ASP A 35 -4.12 -12.39 3.37
N PHE A 36 -4.28 -11.60 4.43
CA PHE A 36 -3.30 -11.44 5.49
C PHE A 36 -3.73 -12.29 6.68
N ASN A 37 -3.03 -13.41 6.86
CA ASN A 37 -3.31 -14.38 7.91
C ASN A 37 -2.34 -14.27 9.09
N LYS A 38 -1.36 -13.37 9.01
CA LYS A 38 -0.32 -13.14 10.02
C LYS A 38 -0.12 -11.65 10.23
N ALA A 39 0.13 -11.26 11.49
CA ALA A 39 0.40 -9.88 11.87
C ALA A 39 1.65 -9.29 11.17
N ILE A 40 2.59 -10.15 10.75
CA ILE A 40 3.78 -9.77 9.99
C ILE A 40 3.71 -10.50 8.65
N THR A 41 3.81 -9.73 7.56
CA THR A 41 3.81 -10.26 6.19
C THR A 41 5.02 -9.70 5.45
N PHE A 42 5.79 -10.59 4.82
CA PHE A 42 6.95 -10.24 3.99
C PHE A 42 6.57 -10.35 2.51
N LEU A 43 6.87 -9.31 1.73
CA LEU A 43 6.77 -9.34 0.27
C LEU A 43 8.18 -9.59 -0.30
N VAL A 44 8.37 -10.71 -0.99
CA VAL A 44 9.67 -11.13 -1.54
C VAL A 44 9.54 -11.39 -3.05
N GLY A 45 10.60 -11.13 -3.81
CA GLY A 45 10.64 -11.29 -5.27
C GLY A 45 11.69 -10.39 -5.92
N GLU A 46 11.88 -10.53 -7.22
CA GLU A 46 12.86 -9.77 -8.01
C GLU A 46 12.51 -8.28 -8.13
N ASN A 47 13.48 -7.43 -8.47
CA ASN A 47 13.23 -6.02 -8.76
C ASN A 47 12.24 -5.89 -9.94
N GLY A 48 11.26 -4.99 -9.81
CA GLY A 48 10.18 -4.85 -10.79
C GLY A 48 9.02 -5.84 -10.63
N SER A 49 9.04 -6.74 -9.63
CA SER A 49 7.95 -7.70 -9.41
C SER A 49 6.66 -7.11 -8.81
N GLY A 50 6.61 -5.79 -8.56
CA GLY A 50 5.44 -5.09 -8.02
C GLY A 50 5.36 -5.00 -6.49
N LYS A 51 6.41 -5.36 -5.74
CA LYS A 51 6.43 -5.30 -4.27
C LYS A 51 6.15 -3.90 -3.71
N SER A 52 6.97 -2.92 -4.11
CA SER A 52 6.82 -1.54 -3.66
C SER A 52 5.49 -0.94 -4.14
N THR A 53 5.09 -1.26 -5.37
CA THR A 53 3.78 -0.86 -5.92
C THR A 53 2.61 -1.35 -5.08
N LEU A 54 2.62 -2.62 -4.65
CA LEU A 54 1.57 -3.17 -3.78
C LEU A 54 1.61 -2.54 -2.39
N LEU A 55 2.79 -2.37 -1.81
CA LEU A 55 2.95 -1.79 -0.48
C LEU A 55 2.48 -0.33 -0.43
N GLU A 56 2.84 0.47 -1.44
CA GLU A 56 2.40 1.86 -1.57
C GLU A 56 0.88 1.94 -1.77
N ALA A 57 0.32 1.11 -2.66
CA ALA A 57 -1.13 1.07 -2.86
C ALA A 57 -1.86 0.76 -1.55
N LEU A 58 -1.39 -0.24 -0.79
CA LEU A 58 -1.95 -0.57 0.53
C LEU A 58 -1.83 0.60 1.52
N ALA A 59 -0.70 1.30 1.54
CA ALA A 59 -0.51 2.45 2.43
C ALA A 59 -1.50 3.57 2.11
N VAL A 60 -1.60 3.96 0.83
CA VAL A 60 -2.48 5.02 0.35
C VAL A 60 -3.95 4.64 0.54
N ALA A 61 -4.35 3.43 0.16
CA ALA A 61 -5.73 2.95 0.36
C ALA A 61 -6.13 2.87 1.84
N HIS A 62 -5.15 2.75 2.74
CA HIS A 62 -5.36 2.78 4.20
C HIS A 62 -5.36 4.21 4.78
N GLY A 63 -5.14 5.23 3.95
CA GLY A 63 -5.12 6.64 4.33
C GLY A 63 -3.78 7.15 4.85
N PHE A 64 -2.66 6.48 4.54
CA PHE A 64 -1.33 7.03 4.80
C PHE A 64 -0.89 7.95 3.67
N ASN A 65 0.00 8.89 4.01
CA ASN A 65 0.69 9.68 3.00
C ASN A 65 1.63 8.76 2.19
N PRO A 66 1.57 8.78 0.86
CA PRO A 66 2.45 7.97 0.02
C PRO A 66 3.94 8.28 0.17
N GLU A 67 4.33 9.46 0.65
CA GLU A 67 5.73 9.79 0.99
C GLU A 67 6.18 9.18 2.33
N GLY A 68 5.27 8.49 3.02
CA GLY A 68 5.51 7.91 4.35
C GLY A 68 5.05 8.82 5.47
N GLY A 69 5.10 8.30 6.70
CA GLY A 69 4.66 8.99 7.91
C GLY A 69 3.35 8.45 8.50
N THR A 70 2.78 9.23 9.41
CA THR A 70 1.49 8.93 10.07
C THR A 70 0.30 9.40 9.24
N LYS A 71 -0.92 9.00 9.61
CA LYS A 71 -2.17 9.39 8.92
C LYS A 71 -2.55 10.88 9.06
N ASN A 72 -1.79 11.68 9.82
CA ASN A 72 -2.17 13.04 10.20
C ASN A 72 -1.94 14.09 9.08
N TYR A 73 -1.55 13.68 7.89
CA TYR A 73 -1.36 14.57 6.74
C TYR A 73 -1.99 13.94 5.49
N VAL A 74 -3.00 14.61 4.95
CA VAL A 74 -3.56 14.32 3.62
C VAL A 74 -2.97 15.34 2.66
N PHE A 75 -2.02 14.93 1.83
CA PHE A 75 -1.62 15.75 0.69
C PHE A 75 -2.55 15.44 -0.48
N SER A 76 -3.10 16.48 -1.08
CA SER A 76 -3.77 16.44 -2.38
C SER A 76 -2.72 16.51 -3.50
N THR A 77 -1.75 15.62 -3.52
CA THR A 77 -0.85 15.46 -4.67
C THR A 77 -1.44 14.42 -5.59
N HIS A 78 -2.32 14.87 -6.48
CA HIS A 78 -2.46 14.20 -7.77
C HIS A 78 -1.08 14.24 -8.45
N ASP A 79 -0.62 13.09 -8.94
CA ASP A 79 0.25 12.91 -10.12
C ASP A 79 1.49 11.99 -10.01
N THR A 80 1.73 11.24 -8.92
CA THR A 80 2.85 10.26 -8.93
C THR A 80 2.60 8.90 -8.31
N HIS A 81 1.44 8.66 -7.70
CA HIS A 81 1.17 7.38 -7.04
C HIS A 81 0.55 6.37 -7.99
N SER A 82 0.82 5.09 -7.72
CA SER A 82 0.29 3.99 -8.52
C SER A 82 -1.24 4.02 -8.55
N GLU A 83 -1.83 3.97 -9.74
CA GLU A 83 -3.28 3.79 -9.98
C GLU A 83 -3.89 2.61 -9.21
N LEU A 84 -3.03 1.67 -8.76
CA LEU A 84 -3.43 0.52 -7.96
C LEU A 84 -4.11 0.94 -6.64
N CYS A 85 -3.78 2.08 -6.05
CA CYS A 85 -4.40 2.52 -4.78
C CYS A 85 -5.92 2.70 -4.91
N ASP A 86 -6.39 3.21 -6.04
CA ASP A 86 -7.82 3.41 -6.33
C ASP A 86 -8.54 2.13 -6.78
N ALA A 87 -7.76 1.16 -7.26
CA ALA A 87 -8.22 -0.13 -7.71
C ALA A 87 -8.16 -1.23 -6.65
N ILE A 88 -7.82 -0.91 -5.40
CA ILE A 88 -7.85 -1.86 -4.30
C ILE A 88 -8.82 -1.44 -3.20
N ARG A 89 -9.36 -2.44 -2.49
CA ARG A 89 -10.14 -2.25 -1.28
C ARG A 89 -9.55 -3.07 -0.16
N ILE A 90 -9.30 -2.41 0.97
CA ILE A 90 -8.76 -3.06 2.15
C ILE A 90 -9.89 -3.75 2.92
N SER A 91 -9.68 -5.02 3.26
CA SER A 91 -10.51 -5.75 4.21
C SER A 91 -9.93 -5.56 5.60
N GLN A 92 -10.66 -4.87 6.47
CA GLN A 92 -10.25 -4.62 7.85
C GLN A 92 -10.98 -5.52 8.85
N GLY A 93 -10.32 -5.79 9.98
CA GLY A 93 -10.94 -6.48 11.11
C GLY A 93 -11.92 -5.59 11.88
N TYR A 94 -12.55 -6.17 12.91
CA TYR A 94 -13.55 -5.48 13.74
C TYR A 94 -12.95 -4.36 14.62
N ARG A 95 -11.62 -4.38 14.84
CA ARG A 95 -10.91 -3.36 15.62
C ARG A 95 -10.37 -2.31 14.68
N LYS A 96 -10.48 -1.05 15.08
CA LYS A 96 -9.79 0.06 14.43
C LYS A 96 -8.43 0.26 15.09
N GLU A 97 -7.40 0.39 14.27
CA GLU A 97 -6.06 0.76 14.70
C GLU A 97 -6.08 2.17 15.30
N LYS A 98 -5.46 2.35 16.47
CA LYS A 98 -5.33 3.67 17.12
C LYS A 98 -4.26 4.54 16.46
N TRP A 99 -3.26 3.88 15.88
CA TRP A 99 -2.09 4.52 15.28
C TRP A 99 -1.48 3.58 14.24
N GLY A 100 -0.75 4.14 13.28
CA GLY A 100 0.07 3.41 12.33
C GLY A 100 1.05 4.33 11.61
N TYR A 101 1.97 3.74 10.86
CA TYR A 101 3.04 4.45 10.16
C TYR A 101 3.39 3.73 8.86
N PHE A 102 3.57 4.48 7.77
CA PHE A 102 4.14 3.97 6.53
C PHE A 102 5.61 4.38 6.43
N LEU A 103 6.50 3.38 6.49
CA LEU A 103 7.94 3.60 6.46
C LEU A 103 8.48 3.41 5.04
N ARG A 104 9.16 4.42 4.51
CA ARG A 104 9.95 4.36 3.27
C ARG A 104 11.42 4.56 3.61
N ALA A 105 12.24 3.55 3.32
CA ALA A 105 13.69 3.63 3.57
C ALA A 105 14.37 4.68 2.66
N GLU A 106 13.89 4.83 1.43
CA GLU A 106 14.41 5.81 0.45
C GLU A 106 14.15 7.26 0.88
N SER A 107 13.01 7.51 1.54
CA SER A 107 12.65 8.83 2.09
C SER A 107 13.24 9.09 3.48
N PHE A 108 13.88 8.09 4.11
CA PHE A 108 14.44 8.19 5.47
C PHE A 108 15.59 9.21 5.54
N TYR A 109 16.28 9.46 4.42
CA TYR A 109 17.26 10.56 4.31
C TYR A 109 16.64 11.94 4.55
N ASN A 110 15.38 12.16 4.13
CA ASN A 110 14.72 13.47 4.27
C ASN A 110 14.15 13.71 5.68
N VAL A 111 13.73 12.65 6.37
CA VAL A 111 13.18 12.76 7.73
C VAL A 111 14.30 12.91 8.76
N ALA A 112 15.41 12.18 8.62
CA ALA A 112 16.57 12.36 9.48
C ALA A 112 17.20 13.76 9.34
N ALA A 113 17.04 14.44 8.21
CA ALA A 113 17.51 15.82 8.05
C ALA A 113 16.61 16.86 8.75
N LYS A 114 15.30 16.60 8.90
CA LYS A 114 14.32 17.56 9.45
C LYS A 114 13.95 17.37 10.92
N GLU A 115 14.19 16.20 11.51
CA GLU A 115 14.00 15.96 12.95
C GLU A 115 15.13 16.53 13.82
N PHE A 116 16.23 17.02 13.20
CA PHE A 116 17.36 17.65 13.90
C PHE A 116 17.51 19.16 13.60
N GLU A 117 16.45 19.82 13.11
CA GLU A 117 16.33 21.29 13.10
C GLU A 117 15.35 21.80 14.16
#